data_AF-A0A933U4V3-F1
#
_entry.id   AF-A0A933U4V3-F1
#
_cell.length_a   1.000
_cell.length_b   1.000
_cell.length_c   1.000
_cell.angle_alpha   90.00
_cell.angle_beta   90.00
_cell.angle_gamma   90.00
#
_symmetry.space_group_name_H-M   'P 1'
#
loop_
_entity.id
_entity.type
_entity.pdbx_description
1 polymer ?
#
loop_
_entity_poly.entity_id
_entity_poly.type
_entity_poly.pdbx_seq_one_letter_code
_entity_poly.pdbx_strand_id
1 'polypeptide(L)'
;MRYFLDAFGSLKTSFTNLMRRPTTVQFPTEKRVRAERYRSSFALLHDEAGDELCIGCLQCERICPSQVIAIKAAGKKESPVTGKKRGYADDFILDLNACIYCELCVQVCPTDAIVMTREPEVPAYGREDLVLTMAKLYANEKSKPRAWSDGTKLMEMQEKNKPADAPKKPHAAHAEKPAAEAKPVVDSKTATDNAPRIESKPADAPTAANAGSISISEAAKPADPASGGAPSA
;
A
#
# COMPACT_ATOMS: atom_id res chain seq x y z
N MET A 1 -13.40 29.57 -50.28
CA MET A 1 -13.62 30.55 -49.19
C MET A 1 -13.90 29.91 -47.82
N ARG A 2 -14.56 28.74 -47.75
CA ARG A 2 -14.82 28.00 -46.50
C ARG A 2 -13.57 27.72 -45.65
N TYR A 3 -12.49 27.21 -46.26
CA TYR A 3 -11.23 26.88 -45.57
C TYR A 3 -10.55 28.05 -44.84
N PHE A 4 -10.65 29.28 -45.38
CA PHE A 4 -10.08 30.45 -44.73
C PHE A 4 -10.89 30.86 -43.48
N LEU A 5 -12.22 30.75 -43.52
CA LEU A 5 -13.07 31.01 -42.35
C LEU A 5 -12.79 30.01 -41.22
N ASP A 6 -12.56 28.75 -41.56
CA ASP A 6 -12.17 27.72 -40.60
C ASP A 6 -10.77 28.00 -40.00
N ALA A 7 -9.82 28.46 -40.83
CA ALA A 7 -8.48 28.87 -40.37
C ALA A 7 -8.55 30.06 -39.39
N PHE A 8 -9.32 31.10 -39.70
CA PHE A 8 -9.52 32.24 -38.78
C PHE A 8 -10.24 31.84 -37.49
N GLY A 9 -11.22 30.93 -37.57
CA GLY A 9 -11.89 30.37 -36.38
C GLY A 9 -10.93 29.61 -35.47
N SER A 10 -10.03 28.82 -36.05
CA SER A 10 -9.00 28.09 -35.30
C SER A 10 -7.97 29.03 -34.65
N LEU A 11 -7.50 30.05 -35.39
CA LEU A 11 -6.55 31.04 -34.88
C LEU A 11 -7.14 31.87 -33.73
N LYS A 12 -8.43 32.25 -33.84
CA LYS A 12 -9.16 32.93 -32.76
C LYS A 12 -9.23 32.07 -31.50
N THR A 13 -9.51 30.78 -31.65
CA THR A 13 -9.55 29.84 -30.52
C THR A 13 -8.18 29.70 -29.87
N SER A 14 -7.13 29.53 -30.67
CA SER A 14 -5.75 29.46 -30.18
C SER A 14 -5.32 30.72 -29.45
N PHE A 15 -5.64 31.91 -30.00
CA PHE A 15 -5.35 33.19 -29.36
C PHE A 15 -6.12 33.36 -28.05
N THR A 16 -7.36 32.90 -27.99
CA THR A 16 -8.17 32.89 -26.75
C THR A 16 -7.54 31.98 -25.69
N ASN A 17 -7.03 30.81 -26.07
CA ASN A 17 -6.36 29.90 -25.14
C ASN A 17 -5.00 30.44 -24.67
N LEU A 18 -4.26 31.17 -25.52
CA LEU A 18 -2.97 31.77 -25.16
C LEU A 18 -3.11 32.82 -24.04
N MET A 19 -4.22 33.56 -24.01
CA MET A 19 -4.49 34.56 -22.96
C MET A 19 -5.12 33.99 -21.68
N ARG A 20 -5.42 32.68 -21.62
CA ARG A 20 -5.93 32.05 -20.39
C ARG A 20 -4.79 31.79 -19.41
N ARG A 21 -5.10 31.85 -18.12
CA ARG A 21 -4.16 31.45 -17.06
C ARG A 21 -3.83 29.95 -17.17
N PRO A 22 -2.56 29.56 -16.98
CA PRO A 22 -2.19 28.15 -16.99
C PRO A 22 -2.78 27.42 -15.78
N THR A 23 -3.32 26.22 -16.00
CA THR A 23 -3.82 25.31 -14.96
C THR A 23 -2.73 24.36 -14.41
N THR A 24 -1.46 24.70 -14.64
CA THR A 24 -0.30 23.94 -14.16
C THR A 24 -0.09 24.16 -12.66
N VAL A 25 0.46 23.15 -12.00
CA VAL A 25 0.85 23.20 -10.58
C VAL A 25 2.36 23.00 -10.52
N GLN A 26 3.06 23.78 -9.72
CA GLN A 26 4.53 23.73 -9.62
C GLN A 26 4.96 22.62 -8.67
N PHE A 27 5.19 21.43 -9.21
CA PHE A 27 5.78 20.30 -8.46
C PHE A 27 7.30 20.52 -8.32
N PRO A 28 7.93 20.31 -7.14
CA PRO A 28 7.41 19.67 -5.92
C PRO A 28 6.84 20.63 -4.85
N THR A 29 6.94 21.94 -5.04
CA THR A 29 6.56 22.96 -4.04
C THR A 29 5.06 22.92 -3.71
N GLU A 30 4.22 22.77 -4.71
CA GLU A 30 2.78 22.64 -4.57
C GLU A 30 2.34 21.24 -5.02
N LYS A 31 1.70 20.48 -4.12
CA LYS A 31 1.13 19.16 -4.43
C LYS A 31 -0.37 19.29 -4.62
N ARG A 32 -0.91 18.64 -5.66
CA ARG A 32 -2.36 18.54 -5.85
C ARG A 32 -2.98 17.73 -4.73
N VAL A 33 -4.13 18.20 -4.23
CA VAL A 33 -4.93 17.47 -3.25
C VAL A 33 -5.39 16.16 -3.89
N ARG A 34 -4.99 15.03 -3.29
CA ARG A 34 -5.45 13.71 -3.73
C ARG A 34 -6.84 13.44 -3.19
N ALA A 35 -7.63 12.69 -3.95
CA ALA A 35 -8.95 12.25 -3.50
C ALA A 35 -8.83 11.38 -2.24
N GLU A 36 -9.88 11.39 -1.42
CA GLU A 36 -10.01 10.56 -0.22
C GLU A 36 -9.77 9.06 -0.50
N ARG A 37 -10.23 8.60 -1.68
CA ARG A 37 -10.14 7.20 -2.13
C ARG A 37 -8.90 6.88 -2.95
N TYR A 38 -7.88 7.72 -2.91
CA TYR A 38 -6.66 7.49 -3.67
C TYR A 38 -5.92 6.26 -3.13
N ARG A 39 -5.53 5.37 -4.04
CA ARG A 39 -4.78 4.14 -3.77
C ARG A 39 -3.33 4.36 -4.13
N SER A 40 -2.42 4.20 -3.16
CA SER A 40 -1.01 4.54 -3.38
C SER A 40 -0.03 3.46 -2.93
N SER A 41 0.41 3.43 -1.67
CA SER A 41 1.25 2.37 -1.12
C SER A 41 0.47 1.54 -0.10
N PHE A 42 1.16 0.63 0.60
CA PHE A 42 0.59 -0.27 1.60
C PHE A 42 1.26 -0.07 2.96
N ALA A 43 0.51 -0.37 4.01
CA ALA A 43 1.00 -0.42 5.38
C ALA A 43 0.40 -1.63 6.10
N LEU A 44 1.15 -2.18 7.06
CA LEU A 44 0.61 -3.11 8.04
C LEU A 44 0.37 -2.35 9.34
N LEU A 45 -0.74 -2.64 9.99
CA LEU A 45 -1.19 -1.92 11.18
C LEU A 45 -0.88 -2.68 12.48
N HIS A 46 -0.68 -1.90 13.54
CA HIS A 46 -0.74 -2.36 14.92
C HIS A 46 -2.10 -2.03 15.55
N ASP A 47 -2.48 -2.82 16.54
CA ASP A 47 -3.64 -2.60 17.38
C ASP A 47 -3.42 -1.39 18.31
N GLU A 48 -4.48 -0.90 18.95
CA GLU A 48 -4.39 0.21 19.92
C GLU A 48 -3.45 -0.10 21.08
N ALA A 49 -3.30 -1.38 21.40
CA ALA A 49 -2.39 -1.88 22.43
C ALA A 49 -0.93 -2.03 21.94
N GLY A 50 -0.66 -1.83 20.65
CA GLY A 50 0.67 -1.96 20.04
C GLY A 50 1.04 -3.36 19.56
N ASP A 51 0.10 -4.31 19.57
CA ASP A 51 0.27 -5.65 18.98
C ASP A 51 0.07 -5.64 17.47
N GLU A 52 0.78 -6.49 16.73
CA GLU A 52 0.57 -6.63 15.28
C GLU A 52 -0.84 -7.14 14.95
N LEU A 53 -1.53 -6.51 13.97
CA LEU A 53 -2.86 -6.96 13.56
C LEU A 53 -2.84 -8.16 12.61
N CYS A 54 -1.72 -8.44 11.95
CA CYS A 54 -1.60 -9.54 11.00
C CYS A 54 -1.56 -10.89 11.71
N ILE A 55 -2.53 -11.77 11.40
CA ILE A 55 -2.59 -13.12 12.00
C ILE A 55 -1.93 -14.23 11.16
N GLY A 56 -1.30 -13.89 10.04
CA GLY A 56 -0.69 -14.88 9.14
C GLY A 56 -1.69 -15.82 8.46
N CYS A 57 -2.93 -15.37 8.18
CA CYS A 57 -3.99 -16.23 7.60
C CYS A 57 -3.83 -16.53 6.10
N LEU A 58 -2.89 -15.88 5.41
CA LEU A 58 -2.57 -16.07 3.97
C LEU A 58 -3.71 -15.71 3.00
N GLN A 59 -4.78 -15.06 3.46
CA GLN A 59 -5.93 -14.76 2.62
C GLN A 59 -5.63 -13.67 1.57
N CYS A 60 -4.85 -12.65 1.96
CA CYS A 60 -4.40 -11.59 1.07
C CYS A 60 -3.42 -12.08 -0.01
N GLU A 61 -2.59 -13.07 0.31
CA GLU A 61 -1.71 -13.75 -0.66
C GLU A 61 -2.53 -14.52 -1.70
N ARG A 62 -3.52 -15.30 -1.25
CA ARG A 62 -4.36 -16.11 -2.15
C ARG A 62 -5.24 -15.29 -3.08
N ILE A 63 -5.76 -14.14 -2.64
CA ILE A 63 -6.63 -13.31 -3.47
C ILE A 63 -5.85 -12.42 -4.44
N CYS A 64 -4.54 -12.26 -4.24
CA CYS A 64 -3.73 -11.33 -5.03
C CYS A 64 -3.69 -11.77 -6.51
N PRO A 65 -4.25 -10.99 -7.45
CA PRO A 65 -4.33 -11.40 -8.85
C PRO A 65 -2.96 -11.45 -9.53
N SER A 66 -2.00 -10.64 -9.07
CA SER A 66 -0.63 -10.64 -9.55
C SER A 66 0.34 -11.48 -8.70
N GLN A 67 -0.15 -12.12 -7.63
CA GLN A 67 0.62 -13.01 -6.76
C GLN A 67 1.93 -12.40 -6.23
N VAL A 68 1.92 -11.10 -5.92
CA VAL A 68 3.11 -10.35 -5.45
C VAL A 68 3.32 -10.35 -3.95
N ILE A 69 2.38 -10.94 -3.20
CA ILE A 69 2.40 -11.00 -1.74
C ILE A 69 2.92 -12.39 -1.35
N ALA A 70 3.94 -12.44 -0.50
CA ALA A 70 4.44 -13.68 0.08
C ALA A 70 4.46 -13.56 1.60
N ILE A 71 3.83 -14.51 2.30
CA ILE A 71 3.70 -14.46 3.76
C ILE A 71 4.20 -15.78 4.35
N LYS A 72 5.09 -15.67 5.34
CA LYS A 72 5.51 -16.82 6.15
C LYS A 72 4.69 -16.82 7.43
N ALA A 73 3.76 -17.77 7.57
CA ALA A 73 2.95 -17.90 8.78
C ALA A 73 3.78 -18.46 9.95
N ALA A 74 3.71 -17.80 11.11
CA ALA A 74 4.48 -18.14 12.30
C ALA A 74 3.79 -19.15 13.25
N GLY A 75 2.56 -19.55 12.92
CA GLY A 75 1.69 -20.28 13.82
C GLY A 75 1.14 -19.42 14.96
N LYS A 76 0.65 -20.06 16.03
CA LYS A 76 0.11 -19.37 17.21
C LYS A 76 1.24 -19.07 18.20
N LYS A 77 1.48 -17.78 18.49
CA LYS A 77 2.40 -17.31 19.53
C LYS A 77 1.62 -16.56 20.61
N GLU A 78 2.20 -16.44 21.79
CA GLU A 78 1.64 -15.58 22.84
C GLU A 78 1.86 -14.12 22.44
N SER A 79 0.78 -13.34 22.52
CA SER A 79 0.83 -11.91 22.29
C SER A 79 1.70 -11.25 23.37
N PRO A 80 2.70 -10.44 22.99
CA PRO A 80 3.56 -9.75 23.95
C PRO A 80 2.80 -8.72 24.79
N VAL A 81 1.65 -8.22 24.31
CA VAL A 81 0.87 -7.20 25.02
C VAL A 81 -0.29 -7.81 25.83
N THR A 82 -1.06 -8.72 25.23
CA THR A 82 -2.27 -9.28 25.85
C THR A 82 -2.07 -10.64 26.51
N GLY A 83 -0.94 -11.32 26.28
CA GLY A 83 -0.64 -12.66 26.80
C GLY A 83 -1.52 -13.78 26.23
N LYS A 84 -2.43 -13.47 25.30
CA LYS A 84 -3.31 -14.46 24.65
C LYS A 84 -2.62 -15.09 23.46
N LYS A 85 -2.90 -16.37 23.20
CA LYS A 85 -2.39 -17.07 22.01
C LYS A 85 -3.10 -16.58 20.74
N ARG A 86 -2.35 -15.96 19.84
CA ARG A 86 -2.81 -15.41 18.55
C ARG A 86 -1.92 -15.91 17.42
N GLY A 87 -2.44 -15.98 16.20
CA GLY A 87 -1.63 -16.20 15.00
C GLY A 87 -0.76 -14.98 14.67
N TYR A 88 0.43 -15.19 14.12
CA TYR A 88 1.32 -14.14 13.64
C TYR A 88 1.94 -14.49 12.28
N ALA A 89 2.48 -13.50 11.58
CA ALA A 89 3.37 -13.70 10.44
C ALA A 89 4.83 -13.55 10.90
N ASP A 90 5.71 -14.43 10.45
CA ASP A 90 7.16 -14.29 10.65
C ASP A 90 7.76 -13.35 9.61
N ASP A 91 7.21 -13.36 8.39
CA ASP A 91 7.65 -12.50 7.30
C ASP A 91 6.46 -12.13 6.40
N PHE A 92 6.50 -10.93 5.87
CA PHE A 92 5.51 -10.38 4.95
C PHE A 92 6.23 -9.55 3.90
N ILE A 93 6.14 -9.98 2.64
CA ILE A 93 6.80 -9.33 1.51
C ILE A 93 5.73 -8.95 0.49
N LEU A 94 5.82 -7.72 -0.02
CA LEU A 94 4.96 -7.21 -1.10
C LEU A 94 5.82 -6.52 -2.17
N ASP A 95 5.83 -7.05 -3.39
CA ASP A 95 6.54 -6.44 -4.52
C ASP A 95 5.67 -5.37 -5.21
N LEU A 96 6.05 -4.09 -5.09
CA LEU A 96 5.35 -2.98 -5.74
C LEU A 96 5.58 -2.94 -7.26
N ASN A 97 6.62 -3.60 -7.79
CA ASN A 97 6.94 -3.58 -9.21
C ASN A 97 5.85 -4.26 -10.06
N ALA A 98 5.24 -5.33 -9.54
CA ALA A 98 4.18 -6.08 -10.21
C ALA A 98 2.79 -5.90 -9.54
N CYS A 99 2.69 -5.06 -8.51
CA CYS A 99 1.42 -4.77 -7.87
C CYS A 99 0.53 -3.90 -8.77
N ILE A 100 -0.73 -4.31 -8.95
CA ILE A 100 -1.71 -3.55 -9.76
C ILE A 100 -2.61 -2.63 -8.92
N TYR A 101 -2.33 -2.47 -7.62
CA TYR A 101 -3.05 -1.59 -6.69
C TYR A 101 -4.59 -1.77 -6.71
N CYS A 102 -5.05 -3.03 -6.80
CA CYS A 102 -6.46 -3.38 -6.90
C CYS A 102 -7.24 -3.36 -5.57
N GLU A 103 -6.56 -3.25 -4.42
CA GLU A 103 -7.16 -3.20 -3.06
C GLU A 103 -7.84 -4.51 -2.59
N LEU A 104 -7.77 -5.60 -3.35
CA LEU A 104 -8.39 -6.89 -2.97
C LEU A 104 -7.80 -7.49 -1.68
N CYS A 105 -6.50 -7.28 -1.44
CA CYS A 105 -5.84 -7.73 -0.21
C CYS A 105 -6.38 -7.04 1.05
N VAL A 106 -6.79 -5.77 0.94
CA VAL A 106 -7.41 -4.99 2.03
C VAL A 106 -8.82 -5.49 2.29
N GLN A 107 -9.61 -5.72 1.23
CA GLN A 107 -11.00 -6.19 1.33
C GLN A 107 -11.13 -7.56 1.99
N VAL A 108 -10.19 -8.46 1.69
CA VAL A 108 -10.26 -9.84 2.18
C VAL A 108 -9.65 -10.02 3.57
N CYS A 109 -8.97 -8.99 4.10
CA CYS A 109 -8.28 -9.09 5.37
C CYS A 109 -9.31 -9.20 6.51
N PRO A 110 -9.33 -10.30 7.28
CA PRO A 110 -10.34 -10.48 8.33
C PRO A 110 -10.12 -9.60 9.56
N THR A 111 -8.89 -9.10 9.75
CA THR A 111 -8.49 -8.29 10.91
C THR A 111 -8.09 -6.86 10.52
N ASP A 112 -8.37 -6.45 9.28
CA ASP A 112 -7.98 -5.14 8.73
C ASP A 112 -6.48 -4.81 8.91
N ALA A 113 -5.62 -5.83 8.93
CA ALA A 113 -4.20 -5.69 9.21
C ALA A 113 -3.41 -4.99 8.09
N ILE A 114 -3.78 -5.22 6.82
CA ILE A 114 -3.18 -4.57 5.66
C ILE A 114 -4.11 -3.48 5.14
N VAL A 115 -3.58 -2.28 5.00
CA VAL A 115 -4.31 -1.12 4.46
C VAL A 115 -3.52 -0.44 3.37
N MET A 116 -4.23 0.32 2.52
CA MET A 116 -3.60 1.23 1.58
C MET A 116 -3.32 2.60 2.22
N THR A 117 -2.27 3.27 1.79
CA THR A 117 -1.93 4.65 2.16
C THR A 117 -2.40 5.62 1.08
N ARG A 118 -2.44 6.92 1.41
CA ARG A 118 -2.75 7.99 0.43
C ARG A 118 -1.52 8.61 -0.22
N GLU A 119 -0.36 8.47 0.43
CA GLU A 119 0.91 8.96 -0.11
C GLU A 119 1.64 7.82 -0.84
N PRO A 120 2.07 8.04 -2.10
CA PRO A 120 2.82 7.07 -2.86
C PRO A 120 4.15 6.73 -2.20
N GLU A 121 4.75 5.64 -2.68
CA GLU A 121 6.13 5.32 -2.35
C GLU A 121 7.10 6.30 -3.00
N VAL A 122 8.24 6.51 -2.36
CA VAL A 122 9.32 7.32 -2.94
C VAL A 122 9.83 6.60 -4.19
N PRO A 123 10.06 7.30 -5.31
CA PRO A 123 10.62 6.68 -6.50
C PRO A 123 11.97 6.05 -6.16
N ALA A 124 12.12 4.78 -6.52
CA ALA A 124 13.32 4.00 -6.29
C ALA A 124 14.21 3.94 -7.53
N TYR A 125 15.50 3.70 -7.31
CA TYR A 125 16.47 3.49 -8.39
C TYR A 125 16.66 2.00 -8.71
N GLY A 126 16.59 1.14 -7.69
CA GLY A 126 16.66 -0.32 -7.83
C GLY A 126 15.29 -0.99 -7.83
N ARG A 127 15.23 -2.24 -8.29
CA ARG A 127 13.99 -3.05 -8.22
C ARG A 127 13.75 -3.55 -6.81
N GLU A 128 14.82 -3.91 -6.12
CA GLU A 128 14.87 -4.35 -4.73
C GLU A 128 14.29 -3.32 -3.76
N ASP A 129 14.41 -2.03 -4.08
CA ASP A 129 13.88 -0.94 -3.28
C ASP A 129 12.34 -0.88 -3.30
N LEU A 130 11.72 -1.36 -4.40
CA LEU A 130 10.27 -1.46 -4.59
C LEU A 130 9.66 -2.66 -3.85
N VAL A 131 10.50 -3.53 -3.28
CA VAL A 131 10.02 -4.61 -2.42
C VAL A 131 9.78 -4.05 -1.02
N LEU A 132 8.53 -4.09 -0.60
CA LEU A 132 8.12 -3.75 0.76
C LEU A 132 8.27 -4.98 1.65
N THR A 133 9.27 -4.95 2.51
CA THR A 133 9.43 -5.91 3.61
C THR A 133 8.48 -5.56 4.75
N MET A 134 8.24 -6.51 5.65
CA MET A 134 7.39 -6.33 6.83
C MET A 134 7.79 -5.08 7.64
N ALA A 135 9.09 -4.85 7.81
CA ALA A 135 9.62 -3.66 8.47
C ALA A 135 9.27 -2.35 7.73
N LYS A 136 9.37 -2.32 6.40
CA LYS A 136 8.97 -1.15 5.59
C LYS A 136 7.46 -0.90 5.69
N LEU A 137 6.65 -1.95 5.72
CA LEU A 137 5.20 -1.85 5.85
C LEU A 137 4.77 -1.25 7.20
N TYR A 138 5.45 -1.61 8.28
CA TYR A 138 5.23 -0.98 9.59
C TYR A 138 5.80 0.45 9.66
N ALA A 139 6.89 0.75 8.95
CA ALA A 139 7.37 2.12 8.83
C ALA A 139 6.38 3.01 8.05
N ASN A 140 5.69 2.45 7.06
CA ASN A 140 4.66 3.13 6.29
C ASN A 140 3.43 3.51 7.13
N GLU A 141 3.03 2.68 8.10
CA GLU A 141 1.97 3.02 9.06
C GLU A 141 2.28 4.31 9.81
N LYS A 142 3.52 4.46 10.29
CA LYS A 142 3.94 5.62 11.09
C LYS A 142 4.13 6.89 10.26
N SER A 143 4.55 6.73 9.01
CA SER A 143 4.96 7.85 8.15
C SER A 143 3.87 8.34 7.20
N LYS A 144 2.88 7.51 6.86
CA LYS A 144 1.90 7.81 5.82
C LYS A 144 0.47 7.75 6.36
N PRO A 145 -0.39 8.71 5.99
CA PRO A 145 -1.79 8.66 6.38
C PRO A 145 -2.48 7.48 5.70
N ARG A 146 -3.25 6.73 6.49
CA ARG A 146 -4.12 5.66 6.01
C ARG A 146 -5.13 6.18 4.99
N ALA A 147 -5.40 5.39 3.96
CA ALA A 147 -6.47 5.68 3.02
C ALA A 147 -7.84 5.54 3.72
N TRP A 148 -8.90 5.89 2.99
CA TRP A 148 -10.28 5.76 3.47
C TRP A 148 -10.76 4.32 3.72
N SER A 149 -9.97 3.36 3.25
CA SER A 149 -10.30 1.96 3.03
C SER A 149 -9.84 1.07 4.17
N ASP A 150 -10.81 0.62 4.96
CA ASP A 150 -10.67 -0.47 5.92
C ASP A 150 -11.44 -1.67 5.35
N GLY A 151 -10.93 -2.90 5.52
CA GLY A 151 -11.54 -4.10 4.94
C GLY A 151 -12.98 -4.30 5.41
N THR A 152 -13.25 -4.14 6.71
CA THR A 152 -14.60 -4.13 7.30
C THR A 152 -15.54 -3.13 6.60
N LYS A 153 -15.08 -1.90 6.40
CA LYS A 153 -15.86 -0.85 5.74
C LYS A 153 -16.17 -1.21 4.29
N LEU A 154 -15.20 -1.75 3.55
CA LEU A 154 -15.37 -2.17 2.15
C LEU A 154 -16.39 -3.30 2.03
N MET A 155 -16.33 -4.29 2.91
CA MET A 155 -17.29 -5.39 2.96
C MET A 155 -18.71 -4.88 3.26
N GLU A 156 -18.86 -3.98 4.23
CA GLU A 156 -20.15 -3.39 4.58
C GLU A 156 -20.78 -2.63 3.39
N MET A 157 -19.99 -1.88 2.61
CA MET A 157 -20.48 -1.18 1.42
C MET A 157 -20.93 -2.15 0.32
N GLN A 158 -20.28 -3.30 0.17
CA GLN A 158 -20.68 -4.31 -0.80
C GLN A 158 -22.00 -4.97 -0.40
N GLU A 159 -22.20 -5.24 0.89
CA GLU A 159 -23.46 -5.79 1.41
C GLU A 159 -24.64 -4.84 1.20
N LYS A 160 -24.44 -3.54 1.49
CA LYS A 160 -25.48 -2.51 1.31
C LYS A 160 -25.90 -2.33 -0.15
N ASN A 161 -24.98 -2.52 -1.08
CA ASN A 161 -25.24 -2.38 -2.52
C ASN A 161 -25.74 -3.68 -3.18
N LYS A 162 -25.91 -4.76 -2.41
CA LYS A 162 -26.37 -6.04 -2.95
C LYS A 162 -27.86 -5.94 -3.32
N PRO A 163 -28.26 -6.28 -4.56
CA PRO A 163 -29.67 -6.32 -4.92
C PRO A 163 -30.42 -7.32 -4.02
N ALA A 164 -31.66 -6.97 -3.65
CA ALA A 164 -32.45 -7.65 -2.62
C ALA A 164 -32.64 -9.17 -2.85
N ASP A 165 -32.50 -9.65 -4.09
CA ASP A 165 -32.67 -11.06 -4.49
C ASP A 165 -31.39 -11.91 -4.46
N ALA A 166 -30.23 -11.34 -4.11
CA ALA A 166 -29.01 -12.14 -4.06
C ALA A 166 -28.92 -12.90 -2.71
N PRO A 167 -28.65 -14.23 -2.71
CA PRO A 167 -28.68 -15.03 -1.48
C PRO A 167 -27.73 -14.44 -0.43
N LYS A 168 -28.29 -14.08 0.73
CA LYS A 168 -27.51 -13.68 1.91
C LYS A 168 -26.81 -14.93 2.43
N LYS A 169 -25.53 -15.08 2.11
CA LYS A 169 -24.66 -16.00 2.85
C LYS A 169 -24.36 -15.31 4.18
N PRO A 170 -24.80 -15.84 5.33
CA PRO A 170 -24.41 -15.27 6.61
C PRO A 170 -22.88 -15.35 6.72
N HIS A 171 -22.24 -14.21 6.98
CA HIS A 171 -20.88 -14.20 7.49
C HIS A 171 -20.95 -14.86 8.86
N ALA A 172 -20.52 -16.12 8.92
CA ALA A 172 -20.51 -16.89 10.14
C ALA A 172 -19.59 -16.19 11.16
N ALA A 173 -20.22 -15.53 12.13
CA ALA A 173 -19.59 -15.26 13.41
C ALA A 173 -19.06 -16.59 13.96
N HIS A 174 -17.83 -16.53 14.47
CA HIS A 174 -17.05 -17.66 14.99
C HIS A 174 -17.91 -18.75 15.65
N ALA A 175 -18.04 -19.88 14.96
CA ALA A 175 -18.46 -21.15 15.53
C ALA A 175 -17.37 -22.18 15.22
N GLU A 176 -16.63 -22.56 16.26
CA GLU A 176 -15.62 -23.61 16.24
C GLU A 176 -16.34 -24.98 16.15
N LYS A 177 -16.08 -25.77 15.10
CA LYS A 177 -16.38 -27.21 15.06
C LYS A 177 -15.59 -27.93 13.95
N PRO A 178 -15.40 -29.26 14.04
CA PRO A 178 -14.11 -29.90 14.27
C PRO A 178 -13.53 -30.56 13.01
N ALA A 179 -12.28 -31.00 13.13
CA ALA A 179 -11.54 -31.73 12.11
C ALA A 179 -12.34 -32.92 11.54
N ALA A 180 -12.46 -32.98 10.22
CA ALA A 180 -12.89 -34.16 9.48
C ALA A 180 -12.07 -34.29 8.18
N GLU A 181 -11.12 -35.22 8.26
CA GLU A 181 -10.49 -36.07 7.23
C GLU A 181 -10.11 -35.50 5.85
N ALA A 182 -8.79 -35.51 5.62
CA ALA A 182 -8.13 -35.32 4.36
C ALA A 182 -8.48 -36.45 3.36
N LYS A 183 -8.79 -36.07 2.12
CA LYS A 183 -8.70 -36.95 0.94
C LYS A 183 -7.39 -36.66 0.19
N PRO A 184 -6.77 -37.68 -0.42
CA PRO A 184 -5.37 -37.64 -0.81
C PRO A 184 -5.15 -36.75 -2.03
N VAL A 185 -4.05 -35.99 -1.98
CA VAL A 185 -3.51 -35.21 -3.10
C VAL A 185 -2.96 -36.21 -4.12
N VAL A 186 -3.56 -36.25 -5.31
CA VAL A 186 -2.94 -36.89 -6.49
C VAL A 186 -1.92 -35.93 -7.09
N ASP A 187 -0.70 -36.43 -7.21
CA ASP A 187 0.50 -35.73 -7.65
C ASP A 187 0.34 -35.03 -9.00
N SER A 188 0.51 -33.71 -9.01
CA SER A 188 0.80 -32.95 -10.22
C SER A 188 2.27 -32.54 -10.20
N LYS A 189 3.15 -33.51 -10.46
CA LYS A 189 4.50 -33.19 -10.91
C LYS A 189 4.44 -32.95 -12.42
N THR A 190 5.06 -31.83 -12.81
CA THR A 190 5.54 -31.45 -14.14
C THR A 190 4.60 -30.60 -15.01
N ALA A 191 4.70 -29.28 -14.85
CA ALA A 191 4.64 -28.30 -15.94
C ALA A 191 5.24 -26.94 -15.48
N THR A 192 6.58 -26.87 -15.54
CA THR A 192 7.42 -25.68 -15.78
C THR A 192 7.11 -24.37 -15.05
N ASP A 193 7.76 -24.24 -13.89
CA ASP A 193 8.68 -23.17 -13.50
C ASP A 193 8.91 -22.03 -14.51
N ASN A 194 8.39 -20.84 -14.20
CA ASN A 194 9.14 -19.57 -14.29
C ASN A 194 8.31 -18.39 -13.74
N ALA A 195 8.22 -18.31 -12.42
CA ALA A 195 8.06 -17.03 -11.74
C ALA A 195 9.14 -17.02 -10.65
N PRO A 196 10.03 -16.01 -10.59
CA PRO A 196 11.07 -15.99 -9.56
C PRO A 196 10.39 -15.80 -8.20
N ARG A 197 10.35 -16.88 -7.43
CA ARG A 197 10.00 -16.86 -6.02
C ARG A 197 11.00 -15.93 -5.33
N ILE A 198 10.52 -14.81 -4.78
CA ILE A 198 11.35 -13.88 -4.01
C ILE A 198 11.74 -14.59 -2.71
N GLU A 199 12.87 -15.29 -2.71
CA GLU A 199 13.52 -15.79 -1.51
C GLU A 199 14.47 -14.70 -0.99
N SER A 200 14.09 -14.01 0.08
CA SER A 200 14.98 -13.10 0.78
C SER A 200 15.90 -13.89 1.71
N LYS A 201 17.17 -14.02 1.30
CA LYS A 201 18.29 -14.27 2.20
C LYS A 201 18.37 -13.11 3.21
N PRO A 202 18.62 -13.36 4.51
CA PRO A 202 18.74 -12.28 5.50
C PRO A 202 19.95 -11.39 5.15
N ALA A 203 19.75 -10.08 5.20
CA ALA A 203 20.80 -9.10 4.91
C ALA A 203 21.86 -9.13 6.02
N ASP A 204 23.05 -9.63 5.69
CA ASP A 204 24.27 -9.41 6.46
C ASP A 204 24.64 -7.91 6.39
N ALA A 205 24.90 -7.31 7.55
CA ALA A 205 25.34 -5.92 7.68
C ALA A 205 26.73 -5.70 7.05
N PRO A 206 26.98 -4.63 6.26
CA PRO A 206 28.32 -4.33 5.83
C PRO A 206 29.05 -3.48 6.88
N THR A 207 30.15 -4.05 7.36
CA THR A 207 31.18 -3.45 8.19
C THR A 207 31.85 -2.26 7.49
N ALA A 208 32.18 -1.23 8.26
CA ALA A 208 32.97 -0.09 7.84
C ALA A 208 34.38 -0.47 7.37
N ALA A 209 34.82 0.04 6.21
CA ALA A 209 36.24 0.31 5.93
C ALA A 209 36.41 1.17 4.65
N ASN A 210 36.81 2.43 4.88
CA ASN A 210 37.62 3.35 4.06
C ASN A 210 37.17 3.77 2.64
N ALA A 211 37.43 4.99 2.17
CA ALA A 211 37.79 6.31 2.70
C ALA A 211 38.02 7.18 1.46
N GLY A 212 37.60 8.45 1.48
CA GLY A 212 37.82 9.37 0.37
C GLY A 212 37.30 10.76 0.68
N SER A 213 38.02 11.44 1.56
CA SER A 213 37.82 12.80 2.07
C SER A 213 37.43 13.86 1.03
N ILE A 214 36.39 14.64 1.31
CA ILE A 214 36.42 16.09 1.07
C ILE A 214 35.91 16.79 2.33
N SER A 215 36.80 17.57 2.92
CA SER A 215 36.63 18.32 4.15
C SER A 215 35.61 19.44 4.02
N ILE A 216 34.77 19.51 5.04
CA ILE A 216 33.98 20.65 5.51
C ILE A 216 34.83 21.93 5.65
N SER A 217 34.33 23.03 5.09
CA SER A 217 34.58 24.37 5.63
C SER A 217 33.31 25.23 5.54
N GLU A 218 32.92 25.71 6.72
CA GLU A 218 32.17 26.93 7.04
C GLU A 218 30.68 27.11 6.61
N ALA A 219 29.82 26.85 7.62
CA ALA A 219 28.81 27.76 8.17
C ALA A 219 27.60 28.24 7.34
N ALA A 220 26.43 27.69 7.68
CA ALA A 220 25.22 28.48 7.94
C ALA A 220 24.35 27.80 9.02
N LYS A 221 24.19 28.46 10.16
CA LYS A 221 23.29 28.07 11.27
C LYS A 221 21.81 28.16 10.85
N PRO A 222 20.89 27.40 11.48
CA PRO A 222 19.48 27.38 11.14
C PRO A 222 18.74 28.63 11.64
N ALA A 223 17.82 29.16 10.84
CA ALA A 223 16.89 30.21 11.26
C ALA A 223 15.59 29.59 11.76
N ASP A 224 15.21 29.93 12.98
CA ASP A 224 13.93 29.61 13.61
C ASP A 224 12.73 30.29 12.90
N PRO A 225 11.53 29.68 12.92
CA PRO A 225 10.33 30.28 12.34
C PRO A 225 9.59 31.17 13.35
N ALA A 226 9.62 32.49 13.15
CA ALA A 226 8.77 33.44 13.87
C ALA A 226 7.65 33.98 12.96
N SER A 227 6.41 33.63 13.33
CA SER A 227 5.20 34.47 13.33
C SER A 227 4.96 35.48 12.19
N GLY A 228 3.96 35.20 11.35
CA GLY A 228 3.31 36.18 10.47
C GLY A 228 1.87 35.75 10.17
N GLY A 229 0.91 36.53 10.67
CA GLY A 229 -0.50 36.17 10.82
C GLY A 229 -1.33 36.06 9.53
N ALA A 230 -2.44 35.35 9.68
CA ALA A 230 -3.54 35.28 8.72
C ALA A 230 -4.28 36.63 8.62
N PRO A 231 -4.81 37.00 7.45
CA PRO A 231 -5.91 37.95 7.37
C PRO A 231 -7.25 37.21 7.39
N SER A 232 -8.05 37.55 8.39
CA SER A 232 -9.49 37.30 8.48
C SER A 232 -10.23 38.55 7.98
N ALA A 233 -11.40 38.32 7.35
CA ALA A 233 -12.40 39.25 6.80
C ALA A 233 -12.15 39.76 5.37
#